data_AF-A0A2T0BJ35-F1
#
_entry.id   AF-A0A2T0BJ35-F1
#
_cell.length_a   1.000
_cell.length_b   1.000
_cell.length_c   1.000
_cell.angle_alpha   90.00
_cell.angle_beta   90.00
_cell.angle_gamma   90.00
#
_symmetry.space_group_name_H-M   'P 1'
#
loop_
_entity.id
_entity.type
_entity.pdbx_description
1 polymer ?
#
loop_
_entity_poly.entity_id
_entity_poly.type
_entity_poly.pdbx_seq_one_letter_code
_entity_poly.pdbx_strand_id
1 'polypeptide(L)'
;MLTDQDLATEVLTLEKSLSSIYHFAVQESSTEPLHSELKTNLNDVICKESDTFKLMAQKGWYQIEQVPMPQIEKVKTKFAQDAQSAS
;
A
#
# COMPACT_ATOMS: atom_id res chain seq x y z
N MET A 1 28.77 -1.30 0.93
CA MET A 1 28.02 -0.02 0.91
C MET A 1 26.62 -0.34 0.46
N LEU A 2 25.61 0.30 1.06
CA LEU A 2 24.23 0.19 0.60
C LEU A 2 24.10 0.85 -0.77
N THR A 3 23.33 0.24 -1.67
CA THR A 3 22.97 0.84 -2.96
C THR A 3 21.79 1.79 -2.80
N ASP A 4 21.56 2.64 -3.79
CA ASP A 4 20.35 3.48 -3.83
C ASP A 4 19.06 2.64 -3.82
N GLN A 5 19.09 1.43 -4.39
CA GLN A 5 17.96 0.51 -4.37
C GLN A 5 17.72 -0.06 -2.96
N ASP A 6 18.79 -0.41 -2.24
CA ASP A 6 18.67 -0.88 -0.85
C ASP A 6 18.08 0.23 0.03
N LEU A 7 18.58 1.45 -0.11
CA LEU A 7 18.07 2.61 0.63
C LEU A 7 16.60 2.90 0.30
N ALA A 8 16.22 2.89 -0.99
CA ALA A 8 14.82 3.09 -1.38
C ALA A 8 13.90 1.98 -0.86
N THR A 9 14.40 0.75 -0.80
CA THR A 9 13.66 -0.39 -0.22
C THR A 9 13.44 -0.23 1.28
N GLU A 10 14.46 0.24 2.01
CA GLU A 10 14.35 0.57 3.43
C GLU A 10 13.34 1.72 3.66
N VAL A 11 13.41 2.79 2.86
CA VAL A 11 12.46 3.91 2.95
C VAL A 11 11.03 3.43 2.70
N LEU A 12 10.79 2.67 1.62
CA LEU A 12 9.45 2.15 1.31
C LEU A 12 8.93 1.24 2.43
N THR A 13 9.80 0.45 3.05
CA THR A 13 9.45 -0.42 4.19
C THR A 13 9.06 0.39 5.43
N LEU A 14 9.79 1.46 5.72
CA LEU A 14 9.51 2.37 6.82
C LEU A 14 8.18 3.11 6.61
N GLU A 15 7.92 3.60 5.40
CA GLU A 15 6.67 4.28 5.05
C GLU A 15 5.45 3.36 5.24
N LYS A 16 5.54 2.10 4.80
CA LYS A 16 4.49 1.08 5.04
C LYS A 16 4.25 0.81 6.52
N SER A 17 5.32 0.73 7.30
CA SER A 17 5.22 0.54 8.75
C SER A 17 4.55 1.74 9.42
N LEU A 18 4.95 2.96 9.05
CA LEU A 18 4.34 4.20 9.56
C LEU A 18 2.86 4.30 9.17
N SER A 19 2.51 3.98 7.92
CA SER A 19 1.12 3.96 7.45
C SER A 19 0.25 3.02 8.28
N SER A 20 0.76 1.82 8.60
CA SER A 20 0.06 0.86 9.46
C SER A 20 -0.12 1.38 10.89
N ILE A 21 0.92 1.99 11.46
CA ILE A 21 0.86 2.58 12.81
C ILE A 21 -0.17 3.71 12.86
N TYR A 22 -0.11 4.65 11.91
CA TYR A 22 -1.05 5.76 11.84
C TYR A 22 -2.49 5.27 11.61
N HIS A 23 -2.70 4.19 10.86
CA HIS A 23 -4.02 3.59 10.69
C HIS A 23 -4.64 3.20 12.03
N PHE A 24 -3.93 2.43 12.86
CA PHE A 24 -4.41 2.05 14.18
C PHE A 24 -4.54 3.26 15.12
N ALA A 25 -3.57 4.18 15.09
CA ALA A 25 -3.62 5.39 15.93
C ALA A 25 -4.85 6.26 15.62
N VAL A 26 -5.24 6.39 14.35
CA VAL A 26 -6.47 7.09 13.93
C VAL A 26 -7.71 6.36 14.46
N GLN A 27 -7.75 5.04 14.42
CA GLN A 27 -8.88 4.25 14.92
C GLN A 27 -9.02 4.33 16.45
N GLU A 28 -7.91 4.46 17.17
CA GLU A 28 -7.85 4.42 18.63
C GLU A 28 -7.78 5.81 19.29
N SER A 29 -7.74 6.88 18.49
CA SER A 29 -7.67 8.25 19.01
C SER A 29 -8.93 8.62 19.80
N SER A 30 -8.76 9.15 21.02
CA SER A 30 -9.85 9.46 21.95
C SER A 30 -10.46 10.86 21.80
N THR A 31 -9.86 11.73 20.98
CA THR A 31 -10.31 13.11 20.80
C THR A 31 -10.26 13.52 19.32
N GLU A 32 -11.22 14.36 18.91
CA GLU A 32 -11.31 14.86 17.53
C GLU A 32 -10.05 15.61 17.04
N PRO A 33 -9.44 16.51 17.83
CA PRO A 33 -8.21 17.18 17.39
C PRO A 33 -7.07 16.20 17.07
N LEU A 34 -6.87 15.21 17.95
CA LEU A 34 -5.86 14.17 17.74
C LEU A 34 -6.20 13.27 16.56
N HIS A 35 -7.47 12.87 16.42
CA HIS A 35 -7.94 12.08 15.27
C HIS A 35 -7.64 12.79 13.94
N SER A 36 -7.97 14.08 13.86
CA SER A 36 -7.75 14.90 12.66
C SER A 36 -6.27 15.06 12.31
N GLU A 37 -5.41 15.27 13.31
CA GLU A 37 -3.97 15.36 13.12
C GLU A 37 -3.36 14.03 12.66
N LEU A 38 -3.71 12.92 13.30
CA LEU A 38 -3.25 11.59 12.92
C LEU A 38 -3.72 11.20 11.51
N LYS A 39 -4.95 11.58 11.13
CA LYS A 39 -5.47 11.35 9.78
C LYS A 39 -4.73 12.16 8.72
N THR A 40 -4.35 13.39 9.06
CA THR A 40 -3.50 14.23 8.19
C THR A 40 -2.13 13.58 7.99
N ASN A 41 -1.50 13.16 9.08
CA ASN A 41 -0.19 12.48 9.03
C ASN A 41 -0.26 11.14 8.27
N LEU A 42 -1.34 10.37 8.42
CA LEU A 42 -1.57 9.15 7.66
C LEU A 42 -1.58 9.44 6.15
N ASN A 43 -2.36 10.44 5.71
CA ASN A 43 -2.41 10.83 4.30
C ASN A 43 -1.03 11.24 3.79
N ASP A 44 -0.29 12.02 4.57
CA ASP A 44 1.06 12.46 4.23
C ASP A 44 2.04 11.30 4.07
N VAL A 45 1.94 10.25 4.88
CA VAL A 45 2.77 9.04 4.77
C VAL A 45 2.38 8.24 3.53
N ILE A 46 1.08 8.04 3.28
CA ILE A 46 0.59 7.31 2.09
C ILE A 46 1.01 8.02 0.79
N CYS A 47 0.97 9.35 0.75
CA CYS A 47 1.46 10.12 -0.39
C CYS A 47 2.96 9.89 -0.63
N LYS A 48 3.78 9.94 0.42
CA LYS A 48 5.23 9.68 0.33
C LYS A 48 5.53 8.24 -0.11
N GLU A 49 4.84 7.25 0.48
CA GLU A 49 4.92 5.85 0.07
C GLU A 49 4.64 5.66 -1.43
N SER A 50 3.59 6.34 -1.93
CA SER A 50 3.23 6.31 -3.35
C SER A 50 4.33 6.89 -4.25
N ASP A 51 4.97 7.97 -3.82
CA ASP A 51 6.03 8.62 -4.59
C ASP A 51 7.33 7.80 -4.57
N THR A 52 7.71 7.21 -3.43
CA THR A 52 8.82 6.26 -3.32
C THR A 52 8.58 5.05 -4.23
N PHE A 53 7.37 4.48 -4.20
CA PHE A 53 6.99 3.36 -5.07
C PHE A 53 7.12 3.73 -6.56
N LYS A 54 6.60 4.89 -6.99
CA LYS A 54 6.72 5.37 -8.38
C LYS A 54 8.18 5.55 -8.77
N LEU A 55 9.01 6.13 -7.90
CA LEU A 55 10.44 6.32 -8.13
C LEU A 55 11.15 4.98 -8.35
N MET A 56 10.90 4.00 -7.47
CA MET A 56 11.48 2.66 -7.60
C MET A 56 11.02 1.96 -8.88
N ALA A 57 9.75 2.09 -9.26
CA ALA A 57 9.23 1.55 -10.52
C ALA A 57 9.89 2.20 -11.74
N GLN A 58 10.02 3.53 -11.76
CA GLN A 58 10.70 4.28 -12.84
C GLN A 58 12.17 3.87 -13.00
N LYS A 59 12.84 3.52 -11.90
CA LYS A 59 14.22 3.04 -11.91
C LYS A 59 14.36 1.54 -12.18
N GLY A 60 13.24 0.82 -12.37
CA GLY A 60 13.22 -0.62 -12.61
C GLY A 60 13.53 -1.49 -11.38
N TRP A 61 13.54 -0.88 -10.19
CA TRP A 61 13.82 -1.54 -8.90
C TRP A 61 12.61 -2.21 -8.29
N TYR A 62 11.42 -1.88 -8.77
CA TYR A 62 10.17 -2.49 -8.36
C TYR A 62 9.43 -3.03 -9.59
N GLN A 63 9.30 -4.34 -9.69
CA GLN A 63 8.56 -4.98 -10.78
C GLN A 63 7.08 -5.00 -10.45
N ILE A 64 6.30 -4.30 -11.26
CA ILE A 64 4.84 -4.36 -11.22
C ILE A 64 4.44 -5.49 -12.16
N GLU A 65 3.98 -6.61 -11.60
CA GLU A 65 3.49 -7.72 -12.41
C GLU A 65 2.27 -7.27 -13.21
N GLN A 66 2.43 -7.15 -14.53
CA GLN A 66 1.33 -6.88 -15.44
C GLN A 66 0.61 -8.20 -15.69
N VAL A 67 -0.43 -8.46 -14.89
CA VAL A 67 -1.26 -9.66 -15.08
C VAL A 67 -2.12 -9.49 -16.34
N PRO A 68 -2.05 -10.41 -17.31
CA PRO A 68 -2.88 -10.33 -18.52
C PRO A 68 -4.38 -10.31 -18.17
N MET A 69 -5.16 -9.45 -18.84
CA MET A 69 -6.62 -9.37 -18.67
C MET A 69 -7.34 -10.73 -18.66
N PRO A 70 -7.01 -11.71 -19.52
CA PRO A 70 -7.63 -13.03 -19.48
C PRO A 70 -7.47 -13.76 -18.14
N GLN A 71 -6.34 -13.58 -17.44
CA GLN A 71 -6.13 -14.16 -16.11
C GLN A 71 -7.01 -13.48 -15.07
N ILE A 72 -7.17 -12.15 -15.16
CA ILE A 72 -8.07 -11.38 -14.30
C ILE A 72 -9.52 -11.85 -14.48
N GLU A 73 -9.98 -12.03 -15.72
CA GLU A 73 -11.33 -12.52 -16.02
C GLU A 73 -11.57 -13.95 -15.51
N LYS A 74 -10.57 -14.83 -15.65
CA LYS A 74 -10.63 -16.20 -15.11
C LYS A 74 -10.81 -16.20 -13.60
N VAL A 75 -10.06 -15.36 -12.89
CA VAL A 75 -10.15 -15.24 -11.43
C VAL A 75 -11.50 -14.66 -11.00
N LYS A 76 -11.97 -13.59 -11.67
CA LYS A 76 -13.31 -13.01 -11.43
C LYS A 76 -14.42 -14.05 -11.59
N THR A 77 -14.37 -14.82 -12.68
CA THR A 77 -15.37 -15.86 -12.97
C THR A 77 -15.37 -16.96 -11.90
N LYS A 78 -14.18 -17.42 -11.49
CA LYS A 78 -14.05 -18.42 -10.44
C LYS A 78 -14.69 -17.95 -9.13
N PHE A 79 -14.37 -16.74 -8.67
CA PHE A 79 -14.94 -16.22 -7.42
C PHE A 79 -16.45 -15.98 -7.50
N ALA A 80 -16.98 -15.59 -8.67
CA ALA A 80 -18.42 -15.49 -8.87
C ALA A 80 -19.13 -16.86 -8.77
N GLN A 81 -18.51 -17.92 -9.28
CA GLN A 81 -19.01 -19.30 -9.18
C GLN A 81 -18.93 -19.84 -7.74
N ASP A 82 -17.82 -19.58 -7.04
CA ASP A 82 -17.62 -19.98 -5.64
C ASP A 82 -18.66 -19.30 -4.72
N ALA A 83 -19.01 -18.03 -4.99
CA ALA A 83 -20.04 -17.32 -4.23
C ALA A 83 -21.46 -17.89 -4.47
N GLN A 84 -21.75 -18.34 -5.70
CA GLN A 84 -23.05 -18.94 -6.06
C GLN A 84 -23.24 -20.36 -5.53
N SER A 85 -22.15 -21.13 -5.41
CA SER A 85 -22.17 -22.51 -4.90
C SER A 85 -22.16 -22.62 -3.37
N ALA A 86 -21.89 -21.50 -2.67
CA ALA A 86 -22.02 -21.38 -1.23
C ALA A 86 -23.42 -20.92 -0.74
N SER A 87 -24.37 -20.74 -1.66
CA SER A 87 -25.77 -20.37 -1.41
C SER A 87 -26.71 -21.56 -1.62
#